data_AF-A0A317YKF0-F1
#
_entry.id   AF-A0A317YKF0-F1
#
_cell.length_a   1.000
_cell.length_b   1.000
_cell.length_c   1.000
_cell.angle_alpha   90.00
_cell.angle_beta   90.00
_cell.angle_gamma   90.00
#
_symmetry.space_group_name_H-M   'P 1'
#
loop_
_entity.id
_entity.type
_entity.pdbx_description
1 polymer ?
#
loop_
_entity_poly.entity_id
_entity_poly.type
_entity_poly.pdbx_seq_one_letter_code
_entity_poly.pdbx_strand_id
1 'polypeptide(L)'
;MIHMQSTLAPEAIFSDDGQHRYLLKKTWDASKSTCTVITMYPHYDGVTSLDLTTVLVLNALSSNAKLGAIYFVNLFSNISSSGNIKHIQSSYDKHTDIHLMKS
;
A
#
# COMPACT_ATOMS: atom_id res chain seq x y z
N MET A 1 11.77 -31.98 12.63
CA MET A 1 12.04 -30.63 12.09
C MET A 1 10.89 -30.29 11.15
N ILE A 2 10.22 -29.15 11.34
CA ILE A 2 9.16 -28.66 10.44
C ILE A 2 9.76 -27.51 9.64
N HIS A 3 9.68 -27.59 8.31
CA HIS A 3 10.10 -26.53 7.39
C HIS A 3 8.85 -25.77 6.92
N MET A 4 8.80 -24.47 7.18
CA MET A 4 7.71 -23.59 6.74
C MET A 4 8.27 -22.53 5.80
N GLN A 5 7.59 -22.32 4.68
CA GLN A 5 7.93 -21.32 3.68
C GLN A 5 6.69 -20.51 3.36
N SER A 6 6.88 -19.20 3.16
CA SER A 6 5.85 -18.29 2.67
C SER A 6 6.49 -17.27 1.73
N THR A 7 5.68 -16.70 0.84
CA THR A 7 6.09 -15.66 -0.10
C THR A 7 5.19 -14.46 0.08
N LEU A 8 5.78 -13.28 0.27
CA LEU A 8 5.07 -12.01 0.18
C LEU A 8 5.22 -11.48 -1.25
N ALA A 9 4.11 -11.34 -1.97
CA ALA A 9 4.05 -10.81 -3.32
C ALA A 9 3.59 -9.34 -3.28
N PRO A 10 4.51 -8.37 -3.45
CA PRO A 10 4.16 -6.97 -3.52
C PRO A 10 3.83 -6.51 -4.94
N GLU A 11 2.81 -5.66 -5.07
CA GLU A 11 2.48 -4.96 -6.31
C GLU A 11 2.19 -3.50 -5.99
N ALA A 12 2.58 -2.57 -6.86
CA ALA A 12 2.20 -1.17 -6.70
C ALA A 12 1.75 -0.57 -8.03
N ILE A 13 0.78 0.33 -7.96
CA ILE A 13 0.25 1.07 -9.11
C ILE A 13 0.63 2.53 -8.91
N PHE A 14 1.33 3.07 -9.90
CA PHE A 14 1.79 4.46 -9.94
C PHE A 14 1.18 5.19 -11.14
N SER A 15 1.27 6.52 -11.12
CA SER A 15 1.08 7.35 -12.32
C SER A 15 2.18 7.08 -13.36
N ASP A 16 1.92 7.42 -14.62
CA ASP A 16 2.87 7.23 -15.72
C ASP A 16 4.20 7.97 -15.49
N ASP A 17 4.16 9.10 -14.78
CA ASP A 17 5.33 9.91 -14.41
C ASP A 17 6.01 9.45 -13.09
N GLY A 18 5.47 8.40 -12.45
CA GLY A 18 5.95 7.85 -11.19
C GLY A 18 5.83 8.78 -9.98
N GLN A 19 5.16 9.94 -10.10
CA GLN A 19 5.05 10.94 -9.03
C GLN A 19 3.93 10.61 -8.03
N HIS A 20 2.99 9.77 -8.42
CA HIS A 20 1.84 9.37 -7.61
C HIS A 20 1.83 7.85 -7.43
N ARG A 21 1.59 7.38 -6.20
CA ARG A 21 1.29 5.98 -5.90
C ARG A 21 -0.16 5.84 -5.47
N TYR A 22 -0.95 5.18 -6.29
CA TYR A 22 -2.37 4.99 -6.02
C TYR A 22 -2.65 3.81 -5.10
N LEU A 23 -1.88 2.73 -5.25
CA LEU A 23 -2.09 1.48 -4.53
C LEU A 23 -0.76 0.77 -4.28
N LEU A 24 -0.63 0.19 -3.09
CA LEU A 24 0.38 -0.82 -2.78
C LEU A 24 -0.31 -2.05 -2.21
N LYS A 25 -0.15 -3.21 -2.86
CA LYS A 25 -0.67 -4.50 -2.41
C LYS A 25 0.43 -5.32 -1.75
N LYS A 26 0.07 -6.04 -0.69
CA LYS A 26 0.91 -7.02 -0.01
C LYS A 26 0.13 -8.31 0.15
N THR A 27 0.40 -9.29 -0.71
CA THR A 27 -0.34 -10.57 -0.73
C THR A 27 0.55 -11.70 -0.26
N TRP A 28 0.10 -12.48 0.72
CA TRP A 28 0.74 -13.72 1.17
C TRP A 28 -0.16 -14.95 0.99
N ASP A 29 -1.46 -14.75 0.74
CA ASP A 29 -2.41 -15.81 0.40
C ASP A 29 -3.57 -15.25 -0.43
N ALA A 30 -3.54 -15.45 -1.75
CA ALA A 30 -4.57 -14.91 -2.65
C ALA A 30 -5.95 -15.59 -2.51
N SER A 31 -6.05 -16.70 -1.77
CA SER A 31 -7.33 -17.39 -1.53
C SER A 31 -8.16 -16.77 -0.40
N LYS A 32 -7.58 -15.84 0.36
CA LYS A 32 -8.18 -15.22 1.56
C LYS A 32 -8.65 -13.80 1.30
N SER A 33 -9.38 -13.25 2.27
CA SER A 33 -9.90 -11.89 2.19
C SER A 33 -8.79 -10.84 2.22
N THR A 34 -9.08 -9.68 1.63
CA THR A 34 -8.19 -8.52 1.60
C THR A 34 -8.67 -7.48 2.62
N CYS A 35 -7.72 -6.81 3.29
CA CYS A 35 -8.00 -5.65 4.12
C CYS A 35 -7.43 -4.39 3.47
N THR A 36 -8.24 -3.33 3.37
CA THR A 36 -7.81 -2.04 2.84
C THR A 36 -7.47 -1.08 3.97
N VAL A 37 -6.28 -0.49 3.89
CA VAL A 37 -5.73 0.46 4.85
C VAL A 37 -5.52 1.79 4.12
N ILE A 38 -6.18 2.83 4.63
CA ILE A 38 -6.08 4.18 4.07
C ILE A 38 -4.92 4.91 4.75
N THR A 39 -3.94 5.35 3.96
CA THR A 39 -2.75 6.07 4.42
C THR A 39 -2.72 7.51 3.90
N MET A 40 -2.08 8.41 4.63
CA MET A 40 -1.96 9.83 4.24
C MET A 40 -0.58 10.20 3.70
N TYR A 41 0.45 9.44 4.05
CA TYR A 41 1.84 9.74 3.74
C TYR A 41 2.50 8.49 3.15
N PRO A 42 2.30 8.21 1.85
CA PRO A 42 2.95 7.09 1.21
C PRO A 42 4.48 7.24 1.19
N HIS A 43 5.19 6.20 1.61
CA HIS A 43 6.62 6.07 1.32
C HIS A 43 6.86 5.71 -0.15
N TYR A 44 7.99 6.13 -0.73
CA TYR A 44 8.26 6.07 -2.17
C TYR A 44 8.29 4.64 -2.74
N ASP A 45 9.22 3.81 -2.29
CA ASP A 45 9.30 2.42 -2.68
C ASP A 45 8.66 1.56 -1.59
N GLY A 46 7.52 1.00 -1.91
CA GLY A 46 6.83 0.03 -1.08
C GLY A 46 6.94 -1.38 -1.64
N VAL A 47 7.61 -1.61 -2.77
CA VAL A 47 7.69 -2.91 -3.45
C VAL A 47 8.97 -3.64 -3.03
N THR A 48 10.12 -2.99 -3.17
CA THR A 48 11.43 -3.57 -2.84
C THR A 48 11.79 -3.37 -1.36
N SER A 49 11.35 -2.25 -0.79
CA SER A 49 11.54 -1.91 0.62
C SER A 49 10.20 -1.77 1.35
N LEU A 50 10.23 -2.00 2.66
CA LEU A 50 9.09 -1.82 3.55
C LEU A 50 9.47 -0.78 4.59
N ASP A 51 8.71 0.31 4.66
CA ASP A 51 8.81 1.26 5.75
C ASP A 51 8.22 0.66 7.05
N LEU A 52 8.57 1.28 8.18
CA LEU A 52 8.16 0.79 9.50
C LEU A 52 6.64 0.69 9.65
N THR A 53 5.87 1.65 9.14
CA THR A 53 4.41 1.64 9.24
C THR A 53 3.84 0.46 8.45
N THR A 54 4.34 0.21 7.23
CA THR A 54 3.92 -0.94 6.43
C THR A 54 4.22 -2.27 7.15
N VAL A 55 5.39 -2.41 7.78
CA VAL A 55 5.75 -3.62 8.56
C VAL A 55 4.84 -3.80 9.77
N LEU A 56 4.58 -2.74 10.53
CA LEU A 56 3.71 -2.80 11.71
C LEU A 56 2.28 -3.21 11.34
N VAL A 57 1.73 -2.63 10.26
CA VAL A 57 0.40 -2.99 9.75
C VAL A 57 0.36 -4.43 9.25
N LEU A 58 1.39 -4.88 8.52
CA LEU A 58 1.49 -6.26 8.06
C LEU A 58 1.50 -7.25 9.25
N ASN A 59 2.30 -6.98 10.28
CA ASN A 59 2.38 -7.84 11.46
C ASN A 59 1.06 -7.89 12.24
N ALA A 60 0.38 -6.74 12.39
CA ALA A 60 -0.92 -6.69 13.05
C ALA A 60 -1.98 -7.51 12.30
N LEU A 61 -2.07 -7.36 10.98
CA LEU A 61 -3.15 -7.95 10.17
C LEU A 61 -2.88 -9.39 9.72
N SER A 62 -1.62 -9.77 9.48
CA SER A 62 -1.25 -11.14 9.09
C SER A 62 -1.52 -12.19 10.18
N SER A 63 -1.63 -11.76 11.44
CA SER A 63 -2.07 -12.63 12.53
C SER A 63 -3.52 -13.13 12.37
N ASN A 64 -4.34 -12.44 11.55
CA ASN A 64 -5.71 -12.83 11.27
C ASN A 64 -5.74 -13.90 10.18
N ALA A 65 -6.08 -15.13 10.56
CA ALA A 65 -6.14 -16.27 9.64
C ALA A 65 -7.10 -16.10 8.45
N LYS A 66 -8.05 -15.15 8.50
CA LYS A 66 -8.99 -14.84 7.42
C LYS A 66 -8.42 -13.91 6.35
N LEU A 67 -7.32 -13.21 6.65
CA LEU A 67 -6.70 -12.26 5.75
C LEU A 67 -5.53 -12.90 5.00
N GLY A 68 -5.39 -12.53 3.74
CA GLY A 68 -4.30 -12.97 2.87
C GLY A 68 -3.66 -11.85 2.06
N ALA A 69 -4.25 -10.65 2.09
CA ALA A 69 -3.68 -9.48 1.47
C ALA A 69 -4.02 -8.19 2.22
N ILE A 70 -3.16 -7.19 2.05
CA ILE A 70 -3.39 -5.81 2.50
C ILE A 70 -3.23 -4.87 1.33
N TYR A 71 -4.21 -3.99 1.13
CA TYR A 71 -4.18 -2.91 0.14
C TYR A 71 -3.96 -1.59 0.86
N PHE A 72 -2.83 -0.96 0.61
CA PHE A 72 -2.54 0.39 1.08
C PHE A 72 -2.95 1.38 -0.02
N VAL A 73 -4.02 2.13 0.25
CA VAL A 73 -4.50 3.20 -0.62
C VAL A 73 -4.19 4.54 0.01
N ASN A 74 -3.74 5.49 -0.80
CA ASN A 74 -3.31 6.78 -0.29
C ASN A 74 -4.38 7.84 -0.52
N LEU A 75 -4.78 8.54 0.54
CA LEU A 75 -5.62 9.73 0.43
C LEU A 75 -4.91 10.84 -0.36
N PHE A 76 -3.59 10.94 -0.19
CA PHE A 76 -2.71 11.77 -1.00
C PHE A 76 -1.74 10.88 -1.75
N SER A 77 -1.89 10.80 -3.07
CA SER A 77 -1.13 9.87 -3.89
C SER A 77 0.29 10.37 -4.19
N ASN A 78 0.56 11.67 -4.04
CA ASN A 78 1.88 12.26 -4.33
C ASN A 78 2.96 11.71 -3.36
N ILE A 79 4.04 11.17 -3.93
CA ILE A 79 5.18 10.59 -3.20
C ILE A 79 6.50 11.35 -3.40
N SER A 80 6.54 12.33 -4.30
CA SER A 80 7.77 13.04 -4.68
C SER A 80 8.01 14.33 -3.92
N SER A 81 6.95 14.89 -3.33
CA SER A 81 7.04 16.13 -2.57
C SER A 81 7.43 15.90 -1.11
N SER A 82 8.55 16.47 -0.68
CA SER A 82 9.07 16.43 0.71
C SER A 82 8.38 17.42 1.67
N GLY A 83 7.30 18.09 1.24
CA GLY A 83 6.54 19.09 2.01
C GLY A 83 5.29 18.52 2.69
N ASN A 84 4.62 19.35 3.51
CA ASN A 84 3.34 18.98 4.10
C ASN A 84 2.28 18.80 3.01
N ILE A 85 1.97 17.54 2.68
CA ILE A 85 1.16 17.13 1.53
C ILE A 85 -0.24 17.77 1.52
N LYS A 86 -0.78 18.12 2.70
CA LYS A 86 -2.09 18.78 2.85
C LYS A 86 -2.15 20.18 2.22
N HIS A 87 -1.00 20.82 2.02
CA HIS A 87 -0.90 22.17 1.46
C HIS A 87 -0.35 22.18 0.03
N ILE A 88 -0.24 21.00 -0.61
CA ILE A 88 0.31 20.86 -1.97
C ILE A 88 -0.83 20.91 -2.98
N GLN A 89 -0.71 21.81 -3.97
CA GLN A 89 -1.70 21.98 -5.05
C GLN A 89 -1.90 20.70 -5.90
N SER A 90 -0.93 19.78 -5.89
CA SER A 90 -0.92 18.49 -6.61
C SER A 90 -0.86 17.27 -5.66
N SER A 91 -1.55 17.34 -4.53
CA SER A 91 -1.53 16.29 -3.49
C SER A 91 -2.28 15.01 -3.89
N TYR A 92 -3.20 15.10 -4.85
CA TYR A 92 -3.93 13.99 -5.46
C TYR A 92 -3.91 14.13 -6.99
N ASP A 93 -4.17 13.02 -7.67
CA ASP A 93 -4.32 12.95 -9.13
C ASP A 93 -5.68 12.34 -9.51
N LYS A 94 -6.11 12.52 -10.76
CA LYS A 94 -7.42 12.11 -11.32
C LYS A 94 -7.80 10.64 -11.08
N HIS A 95 -6.82 9.76 -10.85
CA HIS A 95 -7.07 8.34 -10.58
C HIS A 95 -7.10 7.95 -9.10
N THR A 96 -6.82 8.89 -8.18
CA THR A 96 -6.73 8.61 -6.74
C THR A 96 -8.04 8.01 -6.21
N ASP A 97 -9.18 8.62 -6.56
CA ASP A 97 -10.50 8.19 -6.09
C ASP A 97 -10.92 6.83 -6.65
N ILE A 98 -10.46 6.49 -7.86
CA ILE A 98 -10.77 5.20 -8.49
C ILE A 98 -10.20 4.06 -7.66
N HIS A 99 -8.97 4.22 -7.17
CA HIS A 99 -8.32 3.21 -6.35
C HIS A 99 -8.87 3.21 -4.92
N LEU A 100 -9.28 4.36 -4.37
CA LEU A 100 -9.98 4.40 -3.08
C LEU A 100 -11.33 3.68 -3.12
N MET A 101 -12.13 3.86 -4.17
CA MET A 101 -13.48 3.29 -4.26
C MET A 101 -13.54 1.80 -4.66
N LYS A 102 -12.48 1.28 -5.30
CA LYS A 102 -12.41 -0.12 -5.75
C LYS A 102 -11.75 -1.08 -4.75
N SER A 103 -11.24 -0.55 -3.64
CA SER A 103 -10.46 -1.29 -2.64
C SER A 103 -11.31 -1.75 -1.46
#